data_AF-A0A2H3JMI3-F1
#
_entry.id   AF-A0A2H3JMI3-F1
#
_cell.length_a   1.000
_cell.length_b   1.000
_cell.length_c   1.000
_cell.angle_alpha   90.00
_cell.angle_beta   90.00
_cell.angle_gamma   90.00
#
_symmetry.space_group_name_H-M   'P 1'
#
loop_
_entity.id
_entity.type
_entity.pdbx_description
1 polymer ?
#
loop_
_entity_poly.entity_id
_entity_poly.type
_entity_poly.pdbx_seq_one_letter_code
_entity_poly.pdbx_strand_id
1 'polypeptide(L)'
;MLQTSYLTSEAVVLINDYSNSLWNGPTDLLLHDLSTAALDHVPNPVDHGLYHAGSSEASAALETGTACTWDNNSCGSKLTDLTPSGIRRHLKAHHFGDLWNDGQRGICRWLEGGKVCGKELRLANLSKHIASVHMRSTRLQCPRCLRGFSRPDALRRHSQFYCVHLHDG
;
A
#
# COMPACT_ATOMS: atom_id res chain seq x y z
N MET A 1 24.62 -55.78 3.29
CA MET A 1 24.30 -54.94 2.12
C MET A 1 23.77 -53.62 2.64
N LEU A 2 24.36 -52.54 2.12
CA LEU A 2 24.01 -51.11 2.26
C LEU A 2 24.16 -50.44 3.65
N GLN A 3 25.37 -49.91 3.85
CA GLN A 3 25.65 -48.62 4.50
C GLN A 3 24.76 -47.51 3.91
N THR A 4 24.30 -46.58 4.75
CA THR A 4 24.66 -45.14 4.67
C THR A 4 24.36 -44.45 6.01
N SER A 5 25.42 -43.86 6.56
CA SER A 5 25.50 -42.76 7.54
C SER A 5 24.66 -41.54 7.15
N TYR A 6 24.42 -40.59 8.07
CA TYR A 6 24.88 -39.18 8.03
C TYR A 6 24.51 -38.43 9.34
N LEU A 7 25.49 -37.70 9.87
CA LEU A 7 25.43 -36.76 11.01
C LEU A 7 24.93 -35.36 10.57
N THR A 8 24.59 -34.51 11.56
CA THR A 8 24.95 -33.08 11.83
C THR A 8 23.73 -32.32 12.40
N SER A 9 23.71 -31.87 13.65
CA SER A 9 24.37 -30.69 14.29
C SER A 9 23.59 -29.38 14.10
N GLU A 10 23.18 -28.79 15.26
CA GLU A 10 23.25 -27.36 15.65
C GLU A 10 22.56 -26.28 14.76
N ALA A 11 22.06 -25.12 15.20
CA ALA A 11 21.92 -24.40 16.46
C ALA A 11 21.02 -23.17 16.18
N VAL A 12 20.33 -22.71 17.23
CA VAL A 12 20.02 -21.30 17.61
C VAL A 12 19.69 -20.27 16.52
N VAL A 13 18.47 -19.71 16.56
CA VAL A 13 18.27 -18.24 16.52
C VAL A 13 17.11 -17.84 17.44
N LEU A 14 17.46 -17.08 18.47
CA LEU A 14 16.60 -16.31 19.35
C LEU A 14 15.88 -15.18 18.58
N ILE A 15 14.85 -14.61 19.22
CA ILE A 15 14.60 -13.15 19.36
C ILE A 15 13.12 -12.78 19.07
N ASN A 16 12.48 -12.32 20.15
CA ASN A 16 11.37 -11.37 20.29
C ASN A 16 10.12 -11.49 19.41
N ASP A 17 9.03 -11.94 20.04
CA ASP A 17 7.72 -11.33 19.82
C ASP A 17 7.39 -10.39 20.99
N TYR A 18 7.49 -9.11 20.65
CA TYR A 18 7.08 -7.94 21.42
C TYR A 18 5.58 -8.03 21.71
N SER A 19 5.24 -8.44 22.93
CA SER A 19 3.87 -8.41 23.44
C SER A 19 3.48 -6.95 23.70
N ASN A 20 2.70 -6.40 22.79
CA ASN A 20 2.05 -5.10 22.93
C ASN A 20 0.62 -5.32 23.42
N SER A 21 0.33 -5.04 24.69
CA SER A 21 -1.02 -4.85 25.23
C SER A 21 -0.95 -4.31 26.64
N LEU A 22 -1.26 -3.03 26.85
CA LEU A 22 -1.90 -2.49 28.06
C LEU A 22 -2.09 -0.97 27.89
N TRP A 23 -3.10 -0.58 27.09
CA TRP A 23 -3.74 0.73 27.23
C TRP A 23 -5.06 0.51 27.96
N ASN A 24 -5.01 0.64 29.28
CA ASN A 24 -6.19 0.88 30.09
C ASN A 24 -6.08 2.33 30.60
N GLY A 25 -7.01 3.20 30.15
CA GLY A 25 -7.34 4.42 30.92
C GLY A 25 -7.97 4.04 32.26
N PRO A 26 -8.24 5.00 33.17
CA PRO A 26 -9.33 5.94 32.91
C PRO A 26 -9.21 7.35 33.54
N THR A 27 -10.05 8.25 33.00
CA THR A 27 -10.78 9.37 33.62
C THR A 27 -10.08 10.25 34.66
N ASP A 28 -9.91 11.53 34.32
CA ASP A 28 -10.02 12.60 35.30
C ASP A 28 -10.99 13.67 34.78
N LEU A 29 -11.92 14.04 35.66
CA LEU A 29 -13.07 14.90 35.44
C LEU A 29 -12.98 16.03 36.47
N LEU A 30 -13.56 17.20 36.14
CA LEU A 30 -13.72 18.42 36.97
C LEU A 30 -12.55 19.42 36.84
N LEU A 31 -12.72 20.74 36.68
CA LEU A 31 -13.87 21.63 36.87
C LEU A 31 -13.47 23.03 36.33
N HIS A 32 -14.44 23.78 35.77
CA HIS A 32 -14.80 25.16 36.13
C HIS A 32 -15.25 26.02 34.94
N ASP A 33 -16.51 26.42 35.04
CA ASP A 33 -17.18 27.56 34.42
C ASP A 33 -16.39 28.88 34.53
N LEU A 34 -16.50 29.76 33.52
CA LEU A 34 -17.24 31.03 33.63
C LEU A 34 -17.28 31.79 32.28
N SER A 35 -18.46 32.35 32.03
CA SER A 35 -18.93 33.27 30.99
C SER A 35 -18.00 34.44 30.61
N THR A 36 -17.99 34.85 29.32
CA THR A 36 -18.13 36.28 28.91
C THR A 36 -18.25 36.49 27.37
N ALA A 37 -19.37 37.12 26.99
CA ALA A 37 -19.58 38.17 25.96
C ALA A 37 -19.01 38.10 24.52
N ALA A 38 -19.95 38.11 23.57
CA ALA A 38 -20.16 39.07 22.46
C ALA A 38 -19.09 39.33 21.36
N LEU A 39 -19.53 39.03 20.12
CA LEU A 39 -19.40 39.77 18.84
C LEU A 39 -18.10 40.53 18.55
N ASP A 40 -17.38 40.13 17.49
CA ASP A 40 -17.33 40.91 16.24
C ASP A 40 -16.65 40.17 15.06
N HIS A 41 -17.17 40.51 13.89
CA HIS A 41 -16.81 40.20 12.50
C HIS A 41 -15.32 39.94 12.15
N VAL A 42 -15.03 38.91 11.33
CA VAL A 42 -14.31 38.98 10.01
C VAL A 42 -14.50 37.63 9.26
N PRO A 43 -15.14 37.57 8.07
CA PRO A 43 -14.99 36.44 7.16
C PRO A 43 -13.58 36.51 6.52
N ASN A 44 -12.80 35.42 6.64
CA ASN A 44 -11.48 35.30 6.04
C ASN A 44 -11.61 34.80 4.58
N PRO A 45 -11.29 35.60 3.53
CA PRO A 45 -11.10 35.09 2.20
C PRO A 45 -9.60 34.90 1.97
N VAL A 46 -9.10 33.70 2.22
CA VAL A 46 -7.81 33.25 1.66
C VAL A 46 -8.09 32.21 0.60
N ASP A 47 -8.27 32.74 -0.61
CA ASP A 47 -7.98 32.04 -1.86
C ASP A 47 -6.51 31.56 -1.81
N HIS A 48 -6.31 30.28 -1.51
CA HIS A 48 -5.12 29.57 -1.99
C HIS A 48 -5.55 28.83 -3.24
N GLY A 49 -5.51 29.57 -4.36
CA GLY A 49 -5.65 29.04 -5.70
C GLY A 49 -4.86 27.74 -5.86
N LEU A 50 -5.61 26.65 -6.06
CA LEU A 50 -5.10 25.44 -6.68
C LEU A 50 -4.67 25.81 -8.09
N TYR A 51 -3.38 26.05 -8.27
CA TYR A 51 -2.72 26.06 -9.55
C TYR A 51 -2.75 24.62 -10.12
N HIS A 52 -3.89 24.21 -10.68
CA HIS A 52 -3.92 23.14 -11.65
C HIS A 52 -3.94 23.77 -13.04
N ALA A 53 -2.82 24.35 -13.44
CA ALA A 53 -2.55 24.74 -14.81
C ALA A 53 -1.33 23.95 -15.32
N GLY A 54 -1.58 23.01 -16.23
CA GLY A 54 -0.52 22.36 -17.01
C GLY A 54 -0.49 20.84 -16.93
N SER A 55 -1.43 20.18 -17.61
CA SER A 55 -1.14 19.18 -18.66
C SER A 55 -2.42 18.44 -19.04
N SER A 56 -3.18 19.04 -19.97
CA SER A 56 -4.28 18.38 -20.68
C SER A 56 -3.81 17.16 -21.51
N GLU A 57 -2.50 16.91 -21.59
CA GLU A 57 -1.91 15.72 -22.21
C GLU A 57 -1.75 14.53 -21.24
N ALA A 58 -1.75 14.76 -19.91
CA ALA A 58 -1.71 13.67 -18.93
C ALA A 58 -3.05 12.94 -18.79
N SER A 59 -4.16 13.62 -19.08
CA SER A 59 -5.52 13.07 -19.01
C SER A 59 -5.84 12.10 -20.15
N ALA A 60 -5.15 12.20 -21.30
CA ALA A 60 -5.38 11.31 -22.45
C ALA A 60 -4.64 9.96 -22.34
N ALA A 61 -3.59 9.86 -21.51
CA ALA A 61 -2.84 8.62 -21.30
C ALA A 61 -3.49 7.66 -20.27
N LEU A 62 -4.45 8.15 -19.48
CA LEU A 62 -5.01 7.44 -18.33
C LEU A 62 -6.20 6.51 -18.67
N GLU A 63 -6.56 6.33 -19.95
CA GLU A 63 -7.61 5.39 -20.36
C GLU A 63 -7.08 3.98 -20.70
N THR A 64 -5.78 3.75 -20.55
CA THR A 64 -5.15 2.45 -20.79
C THR A 64 -5.12 1.61 -19.50
N GLY A 65 -6.29 1.11 -19.09
CA GLY A 65 -6.37 0.15 -17.97
C GLY A 65 -5.45 -1.06 -18.19
N THR A 66 -4.78 -1.53 -17.13
CA THR A 66 -3.89 -2.69 -17.18
C THR A 66 -4.71 -3.98 -17.22
N ALA A 67 -4.39 -4.92 -18.12
CA ALA A 67 -5.14 -6.18 -18.21
C ALA A 67 -4.89 -7.08 -16.98
N CYS A 68 -5.97 -7.66 -16.45
CA CYS A 68 -5.88 -8.70 -15.44
C CYS A 68 -5.39 -10.02 -16.05
N THR A 69 -4.21 -10.46 -15.63
CA THR A 69 -3.60 -11.70 -16.15
C THR A 69 -3.82 -12.91 -15.22
N TRP A 70 -4.77 -12.81 -14.30
CA TRP A 70 -5.12 -13.88 -13.37
C TRP A 70 -5.50 -15.17 -14.08
N ASP A 71 -5.14 -16.32 -13.49
CA ASP A 71 -5.39 -17.68 -14.01
C ASP A 71 -4.95 -17.79 -15.49
N ASN A 72 -3.67 -17.51 -15.75
CA ASN A 72 -3.06 -17.55 -17.07
C ASN A 72 -3.79 -16.66 -18.10
N ASN A 73 -4.12 -15.44 -17.71
CA ASN A 73 -4.78 -14.45 -18.56
C ASN A 73 -6.22 -14.81 -18.98
N SER A 74 -6.90 -15.68 -18.24
CA SER A 74 -8.31 -16.02 -18.50
C SER A 74 -9.29 -14.92 -18.11
N CYS A 75 -8.90 -14.01 -17.21
CA CYS A 75 -9.75 -12.88 -16.82
C CYS A 75 -9.83 -11.78 -17.90
N GLY A 76 -8.69 -11.26 -18.35
CA GLY A 76 -8.59 -10.21 -19.37
C GLY A 76 -9.22 -8.86 -19.01
N SER A 77 -9.89 -8.72 -17.86
CA SER A 77 -10.57 -7.50 -17.46
C SER A 77 -9.59 -6.34 -17.27
N LYS A 78 -9.94 -5.15 -17.73
CA LYS A 78 -9.12 -3.95 -17.53
C LYS A 78 -9.22 -3.46 -16.09
N LEU A 79 -8.09 -3.42 -15.39
CA LEU A 79 -7.92 -2.75 -14.11
C LEU A 79 -7.54 -1.29 -14.34
N THR A 80 -8.48 -0.39 -14.06
CA THR A 80 -8.26 1.07 -14.09
C THR A 80 -7.76 1.60 -12.75
N ASP A 81 -8.15 0.95 -11.65
CA ASP A 81 -7.71 1.29 -10.29
C ASP A 81 -6.69 0.24 -9.80
N LEU A 82 -5.41 0.58 -9.92
CA LEU A 82 -4.30 -0.26 -9.47
C LEU A 82 -3.98 -0.12 -7.98
N THR A 83 -4.81 0.59 -7.21
CA THR A 83 -4.67 0.63 -5.75
C THR A 83 -5.03 -0.71 -5.12
N PRO A 84 -4.55 -1.02 -3.90
CA PRO A 84 -4.94 -2.25 -3.20
C PRO A 84 -6.45 -2.39 -2.99
N SER A 85 -7.19 -1.28 -2.90
CA SER A 85 -8.64 -1.28 -2.75
C SER A 85 -9.34 -1.61 -4.06
N GLY A 86 -8.92 -0.99 -5.17
CA GLY A 86 -9.41 -1.29 -6.52
C GLY A 86 -9.18 -2.74 -6.93
N ILE A 87 -7.95 -3.22 -6.74
CA ILE A 87 -7.60 -4.61 -6.99
C ILE A 87 -8.41 -5.54 -6.10
N ARG A 88 -8.57 -5.24 -4.80
CA ARG A 88 -9.42 -6.06 -3.90
C ARG A 88 -10.84 -6.15 -4.42
N ARG A 89 -11.44 -5.02 -4.82
CA ARG A 89 -12.81 -4.98 -5.36
C ARG A 89 -12.92 -5.85 -6.61
N HIS A 90 -11.95 -5.76 -7.51
CA HIS A 90 -11.89 -6.61 -8.71
C HIS A 90 -11.78 -8.10 -8.36
N LEU A 91 -10.83 -8.49 -7.48
CA LEU A 91 -10.66 -9.88 -7.08
C LEU A 91 -11.94 -10.46 -6.47
N LYS A 92 -12.58 -9.69 -5.57
CA LYS A 92 -13.88 -10.08 -4.99
C LYS A 92 -14.93 -10.27 -6.07
N ALA A 93 -15.07 -9.34 -7.01
CA ALA A 93 -16.12 -9.42 -8.02
C ALA A 93 -15.89 -10.53 -9.08
N HIS A 94 -14.64 -10.78 -9.48
CA HIS A 94 -14.34 -11.61 -10.66
C HIS A 94 -13.70 -12.97 -10.36
N HIS A 95 -13.14 -13.18 -9.16
CA HIS A 95 -12.39 -14.40 -8.86
C HIS A 95 -12.86 -15.14 -7.62
N PHE A 96 -13.32 -14.41 -6.59
CA PHE A 96 -13.65 -15.03 -5.30
C PHE A 96 -15.14 -14.97 -4.97
N GLY A 97 -15.86 -13.92 -5.39
CA GLY A 97 -17.25 -13.70 -4.99
C GLY A 97 -17.41 -13.74 -3.47
N ASP A 98 -18.37 -14.55 -3.03
CA ASP A 98 -18.70 -14.78 -1.61
C ASP A 98 -17.65 -15.65 -0.89
N LEU A 99 -16.74 -16.30 -1.61
CA LEU A 99 -15.66 -17.11 -1.02
C LEU A 99 -14.53 -16.24 -0.46
N TRP A 100 -14.57 -14.91 -0.64
CA TRP A 100 -13.56 -14.04 -0.09
C TRP A 100 -13.68 -13.92 1.44
N ASN A 101 -12.68 -14.42 2.15
CA ASN A 101 -12.53 -14.23 3.59
C ASN A 101 -11.12 -13.72 3.93
N ASP A 102 -11.03 -12.61 4.67
CA ASP A 102 -9.75 -11.97 5.01
C ASP A 102 -8.81 -12.87 5.83
N GLY A 103 -9.36 -13.77 6.65
CA GLY A 103 -8.58 -14.74 7.43
C GLY A 103 -8.07 -15.93 6.62
N GLN A 104 -8.70 -16.24 5.49
CA GLN A 104 -8.36 -17.40 4.67
C GLN A 104 -7.05 -17.18 3.91
N ARG A 105 -6.30 -18.26 3.68
CA ARG A 105 -5.12 -18.25 2.80
C ARG A 105 -5.54 -18.55 1.36
N GLY A 106 -4.93 -17.84 0.42
CA GLY A 106 -5.11 -18.03 -1.01
C GLY A 106 -3.78 -17.96 -1.74
N ILE A 107 -3.78 -18.48 -2.97
CA ILE A 107 -2.60 -18.51 -3.85
C ILE A 107 -2.75 -17.39 -4.88
N CYS A 108 -1.69 -16.59 -5.06
CA CYS A 108 -1.61 -15.63 -6.14
C CYS A 108 -1.44 -16.35 -7.48
N ARG A 109 -2.43 -16.21 -8.38
CA ARG A 109 -2.42 -16.85 -9.70
C ARG A 109 -2.13 -15.87 -10.84
N TRP A 110 -1.46 -14.77 -10.52
CA TRP A 110 -1.05 -13.78 -11.51
C TRP A 110 0.01 -14.34 -12.46
N LEU A 111 -0.11 -14.07 -13.76
CA LEU A 111 0.88 -14.43 -14.78
C LEU A 111 1.72 -13.19 -15.13
N GLU A 112 3.05 -13.28 -14.98
CA GLU A 112 3.99 -12.23 -15.37
C GLU A 112 5.20 -12.87 -16.06
N GLY A 113 5.54 -12.44 -17.28
CA GLY A 113 6.69 -12.99 -18.02
C GLY A 113 6.61 -14.50 -18.30
N GLY A 114 5.40 -15.03 -18.51
CA GLY A 114 5.18 -16.46 -18.77
C GLY A 114 5.26 -17.37 -17.54
N LYS A 115 5.40 -16.79 -16.34
CA LYS A 115 5.43 -17.55 -15.07
C LYS A 115 4.29 -17.13 -14.16
N VAL A 116 3.60 -18.13 -13.58
CA VAL A 116 2.60 -17.89 -12.53
C VAL A 116 3.29 -17.59 -11.21
N CYS A 117 2.81 -16.58 -10.48
CA CYS A 117 3.37 -16.15 -9.21
C CYS A 117 3.41 -17.28 -8.16
N GLY A 118 2.27 -17.92 -7.89
CA GLY A 118 2.16 -19.08 -6.99
C GLY A 118 2.35 -18.77 -5.51
N LYS A 119 2.53 -17.50 -5.11
CA LYS A 119 2.76 -17.15 -3.71
C LYS A 119 1.51 -17.37 -2.88
N GLU A 120 1.65 -18.01 -1.72
CA GLU A 120 0.56 -18.23 -0.77
C GLU A 120 0.55 -17.18 0.34
N LEU A 121 -0.59 -16.54 0.56
CA LEU A 121 -0.75 -15.44 1.50
C LEU A 121 -2.20 -15.36 1.99
N ARG A 122 -2.43 -14.66 3.11
CA ARG A 122 -3.80 -14.33 3.54
C ARG A 122 -4.49 -13.52 2.44
N LEU A 123 -5.76 -13.80 2.15
CA LEU A 123 -6.55 -13.04 1.17
C LEU A 123 -6.58 -11.55 1.54
N ALA A 124 -6.55 -11.23 2.83
CA ALA A 124 -6.40 -9.86 3.31
C ALA A 124 -5.23 -9.09 2.66
N ASN A 125 -4.13 -9.78 2.37
CA ASN A 125 -2.89 -9.23 1.83
C ASN A 125 -2.75 -9.41 0.32
N LEU A 126 -3.65 -10.17 -0.32
CA LEU A 126 -3.52 -10.54 -1.72
C LEU A 126 -3.55 -9.32 -2.66
N SER A 127 -4.44 -8.36 -2.40
CA SER A 127 -4.50 -7.15 -3.23
C SER A 127 -3.27 -6.25 -3.08
N LYS A 128 -2.74 -6.11 -1.86
CA LYS A 128 -1.48 -5.38 -1.59
C LYS A 128 -0.29 -6.05 -2.29
N HIS A 129 -0.26 -7.38 -2.28
CA HIS A 129 0.76 -8.16 -2.96
C HIS A 129 0.74 -7.90 -4.47
N ILE A 130 -0.43 -8.00 -5.12
CA ILE A 130 -0.54 -7.75 -6.56
C ILE A 130 -0.16 -6.31 -6.92
N ALA A 131 -0.65 -5.34 -6.14
CA ALA A 131 -0.36 -3.92 -6.36
C ALA A 131 1.15 -3.62 -6.29
N SER A 132 1.85 -4.21 -5.32
CA SER A 132 3.28 -3.94 -5.09
C SER A 132 4.21 -4.75 -5.99
N VAL A 133 3.89 -6.01 -6.25
CA VAL A 133 4.77 -6.94 -6.97
C VAL A 133 4.53 -6.87 -8.47
N HIS A 134 3.27 -6.96 -8.90
CA HIS A 134 2.95 -7.07 -10.33
C HIS A 134 2.68 -5.70 -10.95
N MET A 135 1.90 -4.86 -10.28
CA MET A 135 1.58 -3.52 -10.81
C MET A 135 2.65 -2.48 -10.49
N ARG A 136 3.45 -2.73 -9.44
CA ARG A 136 4.42 -1.76 -8.87
C ARG A 136 3.78 -0.39 -8.57
N SER A 137 2.45 -0.35 -8.41
CA SER A 137 1.62 0.85 -8.31
C SER A 137 1.65 1.49 -6.92
N THR A 138 2.08 0.74 -5.90
CA THR A 138 2.20 1.25 -4.53
C THR A 138 3.57 1.89 -4.27
N ARG A 139 4.44 2.01 -5.27
CA ARG A 139 5.72 2.69 -5.11
C ARG A 139 5.50 4.19 -5.11
N LEU A 140 5.95 4.83 -4.05
CA LEU A 140 5.98 6.28 -3.95
C LEU A 140 7.27 6.77 -4.61
N GLN A 141 7.15 7.66 -5.58
CA GLN A 141 8.32 8.21 -6.26
C GLN A 141 8.70 9.55 -5.66
N CYS A 142 10.00 9.81 -5.55
CA CYS A 142 10.48 11.15 -5.27
C CYS A 142 10.17 12.04 -6.48
N PRO A 143 9.45 13.17 -6.32
CA PRO A 143 9.10 14.04 -7.44
C PRO A 143 10.32 14.69 -8.10
N ARG A 144 11.48 14.68 -7.43
CA ARG A 144 12.72 15.31 -7.92
C ARG A 144 13.66 14.33 -8.60
N CYS A 145 13.94 13.18 -7.99
CA CYS A 145 14.88 12.20 -8.54
C CYS A 145 14.22 10.94 -9.15
N LEU A 146 12.89 10.86 -9.09
CA LEU A 146 12.07 9.73 -9.55
C LEU A 146 12.41 8.37 -8.92
N ARG A 147 13.25 8.35 -7.87
CA ARG A 147 13.55 7.13 -7.10
C ARG A 147 12.29 6.61 -6.44
N GLY A 148 12.00 5.33 -6.62
CA GLY A 148 10.84 4.66 -6.03
C GLY A 148 11.10 4.11 -4.63
N PHE A 149 10.11 4.27 -3.75
CA PHE A 149 10.12 3.84 -2.35
C PHE A 149 8.86 3.02 -2.05
N SER A 150 9.00 1.97 -1.24
CA SER A 150 7.86 1.14 -0.81
C SER A 150 7.11 1.71 0.39
N ARG A 151 7.66 2.73 1.06
CA ARG A 151 7.14 3.30 2.31
C ARG A 151 7.12 4.83 2.30
N PRO A 152 6.07 5.48 2.82
CA PRO A 152 6.00 6.95 2.90
C PRO A 152 7.10 7.57 3.74
N ASP A 153 7.44 6.97 4.89
CA ASP A 153 8.49 7.49 5.77
C ASP A 153 9.88 7.44 5.14
N ALA A 154 10.13 6.42 4.30
CA ALA A 154 11.37 6.28 3.56
C ALA A 154 11.49 7.34 2.47
N LEU A 155 10.39 7.58 1.72
CA LEU A 155 10.34 8.68 0.75
C LEU A 155 10.53 10.03 1.44
N ARG A 156 9.86 10.29 2.58
CA ARG A 156 9.98 11.56 3.31
C ARG A 156 11.41 11.82 3.79
N ARG A 157 12.05 10.82 4.39
CA ARG A 157 13.46 10.96 4.82
C ARG A 157 14.37 11.17 3.61
N HIS A 158 14.13 10.44 2.52
CA HIS A 158 14.87 10.63 1.28
C HIS A 158 14.72 12.05 0.73
N SER A 159 13.49 12.54 0.57
CA SER A 159 13.23 13.88 0.02
C SER A 159 13.83 14.97 0.90
N GLN A 160 13.83 14.78 2.23
CA GLN A 160 14.35 15.77 3.16
C GLN A 160 15.87 15.81 3.23
N PHE A 161 16.55 14.65 3.21
CA PHE A 161 17.97 14.59 3.58
C PHE A 161 18.89 13.93 2.53
N TYR A 162 18.35 13.11 1.62
CA TYR A 162 19.16 12.23 0.76
C TYR A 162 18.89 12.42 -0.73
N CYS A 163 18.03 13.36 -1.12
CA CYS A 163 17.71 13.60 -2.52
C CYS A 163 18.78 14.49 -3.15
N VAL A 164 19.56 13.93 -4.07
CA VAL A 164 20.69 14.62 -4.72
C VAL A 164 20.29 15.84 -5.56
N HIS A 165 19.01 15.98 -5.93
CA HIS A 165 18.43 17.17 -6.57
C HIS A 165 17.85 18.17 -5.53
N LEU A 166 18.46 18.26 -4.35
CA LEU A 166 18.14 19.29 -3.34
C LEU A 166 18.75 20.66 -3.68
N HIS A 167 19.53 20.77 -4.76
CA HIS A 167 20.37 21.95 -5.07
C HIS A 167 20.31 22.40 -6.53
N ASP A 168 19.12 22.51 -7.11
CA ASP A 168 18.92 23.38 -8.27
C ASP A 168 17.83 24.38 -7.86
N GLY A 169 18.26 25.64 -7.73
CA GLY A 169 17.62 26.72 -6.98
C GLY A 169 16.33 27.28 -7.56
#